data_AF-A0A7X0T846-F1
#
_entry.id   AF-A0A7X0T846-F1
#
_cell.length_a   1.000
_cell.length_b   1.000
_cell.length_c   1.000
_cell.angle_alpha   90.00
_cell.angle_beta   90.00
_cell.angle_gamma   90.00
#
_symmetry.space_group_name_H-M   'P 1'
#
loop_
_entity.id
_entity.type
_entity.pdbx_description
1 polymer ?
#
loop_
_entity_poly.entity_id
_entity_poly.type
_entity_poly.pdbx_seq_one_letter_code
_entity_poly.pdbx_strand_id
1 'polypeptide(L)'
;MNDSQRVELSNKEYDNLKLKNKIVVGKGKVSIGYVSQVNNKHTGEQSFVITDNYVPLSAPKKERESVKEITVLYRGSTGIDKIKEQTGDVYKDWVVNDSDMAHKISTSKQGKVSPQLTSSAETLKNVLKEYPNAQVSVYGHSLGSMNGQYAVSDLSIDDSKRIMGGYFFQGPNIYDTLTYSQRYIADSLTSLGKLNNYVDGKDLIPIGYGDGKPLVGRLIPLDSKKVGFTSQHMWGGYQYDVFGNVLLDTKDKVEMLEYEMKQRISGLEGLKSQFMVSGNGALSTAQEIFLDASEAKAITVGYKQSLQTEIDSLKKWFQTEITNANDLWQTSKSDAQYWGEHLDEYEELDALASEEVTKHSIVIEPVEEYEDSLFALKTLEEELDNVLKNIEKAIESQVILDEELAKYLF
;
A
#
# COMPACT_ATOMS: atom_id res chain seq x y z
N MET A 1 -4.58 -4.46 -13.55
CA MET A 1 -3.10 -4.36 -13.64
C MET A 1 -2.54 -4.55 -12.25
N ASN A 2 -1.52 -5.41 -12.11
CA ASN A 2 -0.77 -5.57 -10.85
C ASN A 2 0.29 -4.46 -10.69
N ASP A 3 0.97 -4.41 -9.55
CA ASP A 3 1.91 -3.33 -9.25
C ASP A 3 3.15 -3.34 -10.14
N SER A 4 3.66 -4.51 -10.51
CA SER A 4 4.79 -4.63 -11.44
C SER A 4 4.47 -4.00 -12.80
N GLN A 5 3.27 -4.22 -13.32
CA GLN A 5 2.79 -3.57 -14.55
C GLN A 5 2.63 -2.05 -14.37
N ARG A 6 2.22 -1.58 -13.19
CA ARG A 6 2.11 -0.13 -12.89
C ARG A 6 3.47 0.53 -12.81
N VAL A 7 4.45 -0.14 -12.19
CA VAL A 7 5.84 0.32 -12.15
C VAL A 7 6.44 0.33 -13.56
N GLU A 8 6.22 -0.73 -14.35
CA GLU A 8 6.64 -0.76 -15.76
C GLU A 8 6.03 0.39 -16.56
N LEU A 9 4.74 0.67 -16.35
CA LEU A 9 4.04 1.79 -16.99
C LEU A 9 4.61 3.14 -16.57
N SER A 10 4.81 3.37 -15.25
CA SER A 10 5.39 4.62 -14.76
C SER A 10 6.80 4.82 -15.29
N ASN A 11 7.62 3.77 -15.37
CA ASN A 11 8.99 3.86 -15.90
C ASN A 11 9.04 4.36 -17.36
N LYS A 12 7.98 4.17 -18.15
CA LYS A 12 7.90 4.68 -19.53
C LYS A 12 7.89 6.20 -19.62
N GLU A 13 7.66 6.92 -18.52
CA GLU A 13 7.80 8.38 -18.50
C GLU A 13 9.23 8.84 -18.89
N TYR A 14 10.23 7.96 -18.72
CA TYR A 14 11.62 8.21 -19.10
C TYR A 14 11.97 7.76 -20.54
N ASP A 15 11.07 7.04 -21.21
CA ASP A 15 11.26 6.65 -22.61
C ASP A 15 11.15 7.87 -23.54
N ASN A 16 11.75 7.77 -24.73
CA ASN A 16 11.57 8.76 -25.79
C ASN A 16 10.22 8.59 -26.50
N LEU A 17 9.13 8.75 -25.75
CA LEU A 17 7.76 8.58 -26.24
C LEU A 17 7.37 9.68 -27.23
N LYS A 18 6.78 9.24 -28.34
CA LYS A 18 6.30 10.07 -29.44
C LYS A 18 4.83 9.75 -29.72
N LEU A 19 4.14 10.68 -30.37
CA LEU A 19 2.78 10.46 -30.84
C LEU A 19 2.66 9.13 -31.61
N LYS A 20 1.53 8.45 -31.42
CA LYS A 20 1.20 7.12 -31.97
C LYS A 20 1.99 5.95 -31.41
N ASN A 21 2.95 6.15 -30.51
CA ASN A 21 3.58 5.01 -29.85
C ASN A 21 2.52 4.21 -29.08
N LYS A 22 2.48 2.90 -29.34
CA LYS A 22 1.65 1.96 -28.59
C LYS A 22 2.33 1.67 -27.25
N ILE A 23 1.58 1.80 -26.17
CA ILE A 23 2.05 1.54 -24.82
C ILE A 23 1.51 0.18 -24.38
N VAL A 24 2.44 -0.72 -24.07
CA VAL A 24 2.17 -2.07 -23.57
C VAL A 24 3.03 -2.36 -22.36
N VAL A 25 2.50 -3.15 -21.42
CA VAL A 25 3.18 -3.64 -20.21
C VAL A 25 2.94 -5.14 -20.02
N GLY A 26 3.55 -5.73 -19.00
CA GLY A 26 3.39 -7.14 -18.67
C GLY A 26 3.97 -8.05 -19.75
N LYS A 27 5.20 -7.75 -20.18
CA LYS A 27 5.88 -8.44 -21.30
C LYS A 27 5.09 -8.35 -22.61
N GLY A 28 4.42 -7.22 -22.85
CA GLY A 28 3.67 -6.94 -24.06
C GLY A 28 2.25 -7.52 -24.10
N LYS A 29 1.79 -8.18 -23.03
CA LYS A 29 0.46 -8.80 -22.97
C LYS A 29 -0.67 -7.82 -22.64
N VAL A 30 -0.37 -6.70 -21.97
CA VAL A 30 -1.36 -5.73 -21.53
C VAL A 30 -1.21 -4.45 -22.33
N SER A 31 -2.24 -4.09 -23.11
CA SER A 31 -2.28 -2.85 -23.89
C SER A 31 -2.87 -1.73 -23.05
N ILE A 32 -2.13 -0.62 -22.92
CA ILE A 32 -2.58 0.59 -22.23
C ILE A 32 -3.25 1.56 -23.20
N GLY A 33 -2.73 1.63 -24.44
CA GLY A 33 -3.26 2.53 -25.47
C GLY A 33 -2.16 3.14 -26.33
N TYR A 34 -2.41 4.36 -26.81
CA TYR A 34 -1.52 5.08 -27.72
C TYR A 34 -1.24 6.49 -27.20
N VAL A 35 0.03 6.92 -27.31
CA VAL A 35 0.42 8.30 -26.98
C VAL A 35 -0.26 9.27 -27.95
N SER A 36 -1.17 10.07 -27.40
CA SER A 36 -1.99 11.04 -28.13
C SER A 36 -1.59 12.49 -27.86
N GLN A 37 -0.82 12.73 -26.80
CA GLN A 37 -0.19 14.03 -26.53
C GLN A 37 1.20 13.83 -25.92
N VAL A 38 2.13 14.72 -26.30
CA VAL A 38 3.47 14.85 -25.72
C VAL A 38 3.62 16.31 -25.30
N ASN A 39 3.71 16.57 -24.01
CA ASN A 39 3.86 17.91 -23.46
C ASN A 39 5.30 18.09 -22.98
N ASN A 40 5.91 19.20 -23.38
CA ASN A 40 7.20 19.67 -22.88
C ASN A 40 7.12 21.18 -22.75
N LYS A 41 6.77 21.66 -21.56
CA LYS A 41 6.42 23.07 -21.32
C LYS A 41 7.58 23.83 -20.70
N HIS A 42 7.61 25.14 -20.92
CA HIS A 42 8.61 26.06 -20.34
C HIS A 42 8.58 26.11 -18.81
N THR A 43 7.50 25.65 -18.19
CA THR A 43 7.35 25.49 -16.73
C THR A 43 8.17 24.34 -16.16
N GLY A 44 8.76 23.49 -17.02
CA GLY A 44 9.46 22.26 -16.64
C GLY A 44 8.57 21.00 -16.74
N GLU A 45 7.26 21.16 -16.96
CA GLU A 45 6.36 20.01 -17.09
C GLU A 45 6.70 19.19 -18.34
N GLN A 46 6.92 17.89 -18.12
CA GLN A 46 6.96 16.88 -19.16
C GLN A 46 5.90 15.83 -18.86
N SER A 47 4.95 15.65 -19.78
CA SER A 47 3.84 14.72 -19.58
C SER A 47 3.38 14.07 -20.88
N PHE A 48 2.81 12.87 -20.75
CA PHE A 48 2.30 12.08 -21.86
C PHE A 48 0.85 11.71 -21.59
N VAL A 49 -0.03 11.94 -22.57
CA VAL A 49 -1.44 11.53 -22.51
C VAL A 49 -1.64 10.35 -23.44
N ILE A 50 -2.04 9.22 -22.88
CA ILE A 50 -2.26 7.95 -23.55
C ILE A 50 -3.76 7.69 -23.57
N THR A 51 -4.33 7.45 -24.75
CA THR A 51 -5.76 7.14 -24.93
C THR A 51 -5.91 5.68 -25.37
N ASP A 52 -7.01 5.03 -24.98
CA ASP A 52 -7.32 3.63 -25.34
C ASP A 52 -7.15 3.29 -26.84
N ASN A 53 -7.53 4.24 -27.71
CA ASN A 53 -7.26 4.28 -29.15
C ASN A 53 -6.50 5.56 -29.50
N TYR A 54 -5.72 5.60 -30.58
CA TYR A 54 -5.01 6.84 -30.95
C TYR A 54 -5.98 7.96 -31.35
N VAL A 55 -6.19 8.92 -30.45
CA VAL A 55 -7.09 10.07 -30.61
C VAL A 55 -6.38 11.33 -30.10
N PRO A 56 -5.63 12.05 -30.97
CA PRO A 56 -4.91 13.26 -30.58
C PRO A 56 -5.88 14.44 -30.34
N LEU A 57 -5.40 15.52 -29.74
CA LEU A 57 -6.20 16.74 -29.52
C LEU A 57 -6.75 17.37 -30.81
N SER A 58 -6.06 17.17 -31.93
CA SER A 58 -6.50 17.64 -33.25
C SER A 58 -7.67 16.83 -33.84
N ALA A 59 -8.05 15.70 -33.22
CA ALA A 59 -9.16 14.89 -33.67
C ALA A 59 -10.52 15.62 -33.46
N PRO A 60 -11.51 15.36 -34.32
CA PRO A 60 -12.87 15.87 -34.15
C PRO A 60 -13.43 15.55 -32.76
N LYS A 61 -14.25 16.46 -32.22
CA LYS A 61 -14.84 16.30 -30.88
C LYS A 61 -15.54 14.95 -30.69
N LYS A 62 -16.27 14.48 -31.70
CA LYS A 62 -16.98 13.19 -31.68
C LYS A 62 -16.03 12.00 -31.48
N GLU A 63 -14.82 12.05 -32.04
CA GLU A 63 -13.80 11.03 -31.81
C GLU A 63 -13.24 11.11 -30.39
N ARG A 64 -12.98 12.33 -29.89
CA ARG A 64 -12.54 12.53 -28.50
C ARG A 64 -13.58 12.09 -27.47
N GLU A 65 -14.86 12.26 -27.75
CA GLU A 65 -15.98 11.76 -26.95
C GLU A 65 -16.08 10.21 -26.95
N SER A 66 -15.43 9.52 -27.90
CA SER A 66 -15.44 8.06 -27.96
C SER A 66 -14.43 7.40 -27.01
N VAL A 67 -13.38 8.14 -26.60
CA VAL A 67 -12.34 7.67 -25.67
C VAL A 67 -12.96 7.34 -24.32
N LYS A 68 -12.66 6.14 -23.80
CA LYS A 68 -13.18 5.62 -22.52
C LYS A 68 -12.15 5.68 -21.41
N GLU A 69 -10.90 5.43 -21.73
CA GLU A 69 -9.81 5.41 -20.76
C GLU A 69 -8.63 6.26 -21.21
N ILE A 70 -8.08 7.00 -20.25
CA ILE A 70 -6.87 7.80 -20.42
C ILE A 70 -5.88 7.51 -19.31
N THR A 71 -4.61 7.42 -19.68
CA THR A 71 -3.49 7.42 -18.75
C THR A 71 -2.67 8.69 -18.95
N VAL A 72 -2.41 9.44 -17.88
CA VAL A 72 -1.49 10.57 -17.88
C VAL A 72 -0.21 10.18 -17.13
N LEU A 73 0.93 10.24 -17.80
CA LEU A 73 2.24 10.04 -17.19
C LEU A 73 2.91 11.40 -16.99
N TYR A 74 3.22 11.78 -15.75
CA TYR A 74 4.05 12.94 -15.43
C TYR A 74 5.48 12.50 -15.17
N ARG A 75 6.42 13.01 -15.96
CA ARG A 75 7.82 12.64 -15.84
C ARG A 75 8.49 13.32 -14.65
N GLY A 76 9.32 12.57 -13.92
CA GLY A 76 10.25 13.11 -12.95
C GLY A 76 11.42 13.90 -13.54
N SER A 77 12.35 14.33 -12.68
CA SER A 77 13.44 15.23 -13.07
C SER A 77 14.37 14.60 -14.11
N THR A 78 14.72 15.38 -15.13
CA THR A 78 15.66 14.96 -16.19
C THR A 78 17.06 14.85 -15.59
N GLY A 79 17.75 13.71 -15.80
CA GLY A 79 19.15 13.54 -15.37
C GLY A 79 19.35 12.48 -14.30
N ILE A 80 18.34 12.14 -13.49
CA ILE A 80 18.41 11.03 -12.52
C ILE A 80 18.71 9.70 -13.23
N ASP A 81 18.17 9.52 -14.44
CA ASP A 81 18.41 8.42 -15.36
C ASP A 81 19.83 8.39 -15.97
N LYS A 82 20.58 9.49 -15.86
CA LYS A 82 21.90 9.68 -16.49
C LYS A 82 23.04 9.84 -15.48
N ILE A 83 22.75 9.91 -14.18
CA ILE A 83 23.78 10.07 -13.15
C ILE A 83 24.44 8.72 -12.87
N LYS A 84 25.76 8.67 -13.09
CA LYS A 84 26.62 7.55 -12.72
C LYS A 84 26.82 7.53 -11.20
N GLU A 85 26.17 6.61 -10.49
CA GLU A 85 26.42 6.00 -9.14
C GLU A 85 27.07 6.82 -7.99
N GLN A 86 27.43 8.09 -8.14
CA GLN A 86 28.06 8.90 -7.09
C GLN A 86 26.98 9.45 -6.16
N THR A 87 27.00 8.93 -4.94
CA THR A 87 25.93 9.00 -3.92
C THR A 87 25.61 10.41 -3.43
N GLY A 88 26.56 11.34 -3.46
CA GLY A 88 26.39 12.69 -2.93
C GLY A 88 25.75 13.68 -3.91
N ASP A 89 25.89 13.45 -5.21
CA ASP A 89 25.54 14.43 -6.23
C ASP A 89 24.06 14.34 -6.63
N VAL A 90 23.47 13.15 -6.66
CA VAL A 90 22.05 12.98 -7.03
C VAL A 90 21.11 13.62 -6.02
N TYR A 91 21.30 13.38 -4.72
CA TYR A 91 20.48 14.01 -3.68
C TYR A 91 20.68 15.52 -3.66
N LYS A 92 21.93 16.00 -3.81
CA LYS A 92 22.22 17.44 -3.90
C LYS A 92 21.60 18.07 -5.14
N ASP A 93 21.71 17.45 -6.32
CA ASP A 93 21.16 17.98 -7.57
C ASP A 93 19.62 17.98 -7.56
N TRP A 94 18.99 16.96 -6.98
CA TRP A 94 17.55 16.97 -6.75
C TRP A 94 17.14 18.07 -5.76
N VAL A 95 17.78 18.14 -4.59
CA VAL A 95 17.51 19.18 -3.59
C VAL A 95 17.78 20.57 -4.16
N VAL A 96 18.78 20.78 -5.00
CA VAL A 96 19.09 22.10 -5.59
C VAL A 96 18.01 22.53 -6.59
N ASN A 97 17.49 21.59 -7.40
CA ASN A 97 16.46 21.90 -8.38
C ASN A 97 15.06 22.08 -7.76
N ASP A 98 14.79 21.36 -6.66
CA ASP A 98 13.48 21.31 -6.00
C ASP A 98 13.49 21.89 -4.57
N SER A 99 14.54 22.65 -4.21
CA SER A 99 14.83 23.11 -2.83
C SER A 99 13.66 23.81 -2.16
N ASP A 100 12.94 24.62 -2.92
CA ASP A 100 11.81 25.40 -2.42
C ASP A 100 10.63 24.50 -2.05
N MET A 101 10.37 23.47 -2.84
CA MET A 101 9.34 22.48 -2.55
C MET A 101 9.77 21.57 -1.40
N ALA A 102 11.01 21.08 -1.42
CA ALA A 102 11.56 20.28 -0.32
C ALA A 102 11.55 21.05 1.01
N HIS A 103 11.85 22.35 0.99
CA HIS A 103 11.77 23.22 2.16
C HIS A 103 10.32 23.42 2.64
N LYS A 104 9.36 23.62 1.73
CA LYS A 104 7.93 23.76 2.12
C LYS A 104 7.36 22.47 2.71
N ILE A 105 7.71 21.32 2.14
CA ILE A 105 7.29 20.00 2.65
C ILE A 105 7.92 19.75 4.01
N SER A 106 9.22 20.02 4.18
CA SER A 106 9.90 19.83 5.47
C SER A 106 9.47 20.82 6.56
N THR A 107 8.93 21.99 6.19
CA THR A 107 8.41 23.01 7.12
C THR A 107 6.89 23.03 7.22
N SER A 108 6.18 22.11 6.57
CA SER A 108 4.71 22.02 6.51
C SER A 108 4.02 23.36 6.19
N LYS A 109 4.62 24.18 5.32
CA LYS A 109 4.08 25.50 4.97
C LYS A 109 3.10 25.43 3.80
N GLN A 110 1.88 25.94 4.01
CA GLN A 110 0.96 26.28 2.93
C GLN A 110 1.52 27.45 2.10
N GLY A 111 1.34 27.42 0.78
CA GLY A 111 1.74 28.54 -0.07
C GLY A 111 1.73 28.25 -1.57
N LYS A 112 2.14 29.24 -2.36
CA LYS A 112 2.24 29.15 -3.83
C LYS A 112 3.15 27.99 -4.22
N VAL A 113 2.61 27.01 -4.94
CA VAL A 113 3.35 25.87 -5.49
C VAL A 113 4.22 26.28 -6.68
N SER A 114 5.10 25.39 -7.13
CA SER A 114 5.93 25.67 -8.31
C SER A 114 5.06 25.83 -9.57
N PRO A 115 5.51 26.63 -10.56
CA PRO A 115 4.82 26.74 -11.85
C PRO A 115 4.60 25.38 -12.54
N GLN A 116 5.50 24.41 -12.34
CA GLN A 116 5.39 23.06 -12.89
C GLN A 116 4.18 22.30 -12.33
N LEU A 117 3.93 22.37 -11.02
CA LEU A 117 2.78 21.73 -10.38
C LEU A 117 1.47 22.32 -10.90
N THR A 118 1.37 23.65 -10.97
CA THR A 118 0.20 24.33 -11.54
C THR A 118 0.00 23.95 -13.01
N SER A 119 1.06 23.92 -13.81
CA SER A 119 0.97 23.53 -15.22
C SER A 119 0.50 22.09 -15.39
N SER A 120 0.94 21.19 -14.51
CA SER A 120 0.54 19.78 -14.49
C SER A 120 -0.95 19.64 -14.17
N ALA A 121 -1.47 20.39 -13.19
CA ALA A 121 -2.90 20.45 -12.90
C ALA A 121 -3.72 20.98 -14.09
N GLU A 122 -3.24 22.02 -14.77
CA GLU A 122 -3.86 22.53 -16.00
C GLU A 122 -3.89 21.47 -17.10
N THR A 123 -2.82 20.68 -17.27
CA THR A 123 -2.82 19.55 -18.21
C THR A 123 -3.92 18.56 -17.90
N LEU A 124 -4.06 18.11 -16.64
CA LEU A 124 -5.09 17.13 -16.27
C LEU A 124 -6.50 17.69 -16.48
N LYS A 125 -6.74 18.95 -16.09
CA LYS A 125 -8.01 19.65 -16.34
C LYS A 125 -8.33 19.75 -17.83
N ASN A 126 -7.34 20.05 -18.66
CA ASN A 126 -7.52 20.08 -20.11
C ASN A 126 -7.80 18.69 -20.68
N VAL A 127 -7.13 17.64 -20.21
CA VAL A 127 -7.46 16.25 -20.59
C VAL A 127 -8.92 15.93 -20.25
N LEU A 128 -9.35 16.21 -19.02
CA LEU A 128 -10.71 15.96 -18.57
C LEU A 128 -11.76 16.77 -19.37
N LYS A 129 -11.42 17.99 -19.81
CA LYS A 129 -12.28 18.82 -20.66
C LYS A 129 -12.34 18.29 -22.09
N GLU A 130 -11.20 17.94 -22.68
CA GLU A 130 -11.11 17.56 -24.09
C GLU A 130 -11.57 16.11 -24.34
N TYR A 131 -11.60 15.26 -23.31
CA TYR A 131 -12.10 13.89 -23.37
C TYR A 131 -13.20 13.69 -22.31
N PRO A 132 -14.41 14.23 -22.54
CA PRO A 132 -15.43 14.37 -21.50
C PRO A 132 -15.98 13.04 -20.96
N ASN A 133 -15.93 11.97 -21.76
CA ASN A 133 -16.47 10.66 -21.38
C ASN A 133 -15.41 9.69 -20.82
N ALA A 134 -14.14 10.12 -20.79
CA ALA A 134 -13.05 9.26 -20.38
C ALA A 134 -12.91 9.23 -18.85
N GLN A 135 -12.59 8.04 -18.35
CA GLN A 135 -12.01 7.86 -17.03
C GLN A 135 -10.48 8.00 -17.12
N VAL A 136 -9.85 8.54 -16.08
CA VAL A 136 -8.43 8.93 -16.12
C VAL A 136 -7.64 8.27 -14.99
N SER A 137 -6.53 7.64 -15.33
CA SER A 137 -5.49 7.22 -14.39
C SER A 137 -4.27 8.14 -14.49
N VAL A 138 -3.69 8.50 -13.34
CA VAL A 138 -2.54 9.41 -13.25
C VAL A 138 -1.35 8.68 -12.64
N TYR A 139 -0.18 8.83 -13.28
CA TYR A 139 1.06 8.23 -12.83
C TYR A 139 2.15 9.30 -12.74
N GLY A 140 3.10 9.08 -11.84
CA GLY A 140 4.34 9.83 -11.85
C GLY A 140 5.35 9.29 -10.84
N HIS A 141 6.62 9.41 -11.20
CA HIS A 141 7.74 9.03 -10.36
C HIS A 141 8.58 10.25 -9.95
N SER A 142 9.19 10.23 -8.76
CA SER A 142 10.04 11.33 -8.25
C SER A 142 9.29 12.68 -8.27
N LEU A 143 9.80 13.72 -8.92
CA LEU A 143 9.09 15.00 -9.11
C LEU A 143 7.76 14.84 -9.87
N GLY A 144 7.66 13.86 -10.77
CA GLY A 144 6.44 13.50 -11.49
C GLY A 144 5.33 13.03 -10.56
N SER A 145 5.67 12.38 -9.43
CA SER A 145 4.71 12.02 -8.40
C SER A 145 4.08 13.28 -7.77
N MET A 146 4.87 14.33 -7.50
CA MET A 146 4.33 15.60 -6.99
C MET A 146 3.40 16.27 -8.01
N ASN A 147 3.79 16.26 -9.29
CA ASN A 147 2.95 16.77 -10.39
C ASN A 147 1.60 16.07 -10.41
N GLY A 148 1.59 14.73 -10.33
CA GLY A 148 0.38 13.92 -10.30
C GLY A 148 -0.47 14.15 -9.05
N GLN A 149 0.13 14.14 -7.86
CA GLN A 149 -0.54 14.43 -6.59
C GLN A 149 -1.25 15.79 -6.64
N TYR A 150 -0.55 16.84 -7.07
CA TYR A 150 -1.13 18.18 -7.14
C TYR A 150 -2.24 18.24 -8.19
N ALA A 151 -2.03 17.63 -9.35
CA ALA A 151 -3.00 17.64 -10.44
C ALA A 151 -4.34 17.02 -10.05
N VAL A 152 -4.34 15.87 -9.35
CA VAL A 152 -5.58 15.23 -8.90
C VAL A 152 -6.24 15.99 -7.75
N SER A 153 -5.47 16.59 -6.85
CA SER A 153 -5.99 17.38 -5.72
C SER A 153 -6.60 18.71 -6.16
N ASP A 154 -6.15 19.29 -7.28
CA ASP A 154 -6.61 20.59 -7.78
C ASP A 154 -7.88 20.52 -8.65
N LEU A 155 -8.50 19.34 -8.76
CA LEU A 155 -9.73 19.13 -9.54
C LEU A 155 -10.98 19.68 -8.85
N SER A 156 -12.04 19.89 -9.64
CA SER A 156 -13.39 20.06 -9.10
C SER A 156 -13.92 18.71 -8.57
N ILE A 157 -14.96 18.75 -7.72
CA ILE A 157 -15.62 17.54 -7.22
C ILE A 157 -16.20 16.69 -8.38
N ASP A 158 -16.71 17.32 -9.43
CA ASP A 158 -17.29 16.59 -10.56
C ASP A 158 -16.22 15.97 -11.45
N ASP A 159 -15.11 16.68 -11.65
CA ASP A 159 -13.97 16.15 -12.40
C ASP A 159 -13.25 15.03 -11.66
N SER A 160 -13.13 15.11 -10.32
CA SER A 160 -12.45 14.10 -9.51
C SER A 160 -13.15 12.74 -9.56
N LYS A 161 -14.47 12.70 -9.80
CA LYS A 161 -15.24 11.45 -9.98
C LYS A 161 -14.71 10.59 -11.14
N ARG A 162 -14.12 11.23 -12.15
CA ARG A 162 -13.55 10.55 -13.34
C ARG A 162 -12.12 10.05 -13.13
N ILE A 163 -11.52 10.29 -11.97
CA ILE A 163 -10.23 9.68 -11.63
C ILE A 163 -10.47 8.23 -11.24
N MET A 164 -9.89 7.30 -11.99
CA MET A 164 -9.87 5.87 -11.67
C MET A 164 -8.79 5.54 -10.65
N GLY A 165 -7.63 6.19 -10.76
CA GLY A 165 -6.58 6.05 -9.77
C GLY A 165 -5.39 6.97 -10.00
N GLY A 166 -4.68 7.26 -8.92
CA GLY A 166 -3.38 7.93 -8.91
C GLY A 166 -2.33 6.99 -8.33
N TYR A 167 -1.22 6.83 -9.04
CA TYR A 167 -0.14 5.92 -8.68
C TYR A 167 1.17 6.71 -8.70
N PHE A 168 1.65 7.02 -7.50
CA PHE A 168 2.76 7.93 -7.28
C PHE A 168 3.92 7.16 -6.68
N PHE A 169 5.10 7.25 -7.29
CA PHE A 169 6.24 6.42 -6.92
C PHE A 169 7.43 7.27 -6.48
N GLN A 170 8.02 6.95 -5.33
CA GLN A 170 9.28 7.53 -4.86
C GLN A 170 9.33 9.06 -4.89
N GLY A 171 8.18 9.73 -4.76
CA GLY A 171 8.08 11.18 -4.77
C GLY A 171 7.77 11.72 -3.37
N PRO A 172 8.06 13.00 -3.11
CA PRO A 172 7.63 13.65 -1.87
C PRO A 172 6.11 13.69 -1.68
N ASN A 173 5.66 13.64 -0.43
CA ASN A 173 4.27 13.91 -0.05
C ASN A 173 3.99 15.42 -0.02
N ILE A 174 3.05 15.90 -0.84
CA ILE A 174 2.75 17.33 -0.94
C ILE A 174 1.58 17.80 -0.06
N TYR A 175 0.95 16.92 0.72
CA TYR A 175 -0.33 17.19 1.40
C TYR A 175 -0.34 18.50 2.19
N ASP A 176 0.72 18.76 2.95
CA ASP A 176 0.81 19.96 3.78
C ASP A 176 0.88 21.26 2.97
N THR A 177 1.31 21.19 1.71
CA THR A 177 1.36 22.34 0.79
C THR A 177 0.01 22.68 0.17
N LEU A 178 -0.94 21.75 0.22
CA LEU A 178 -2.28 21.89 -0.38
C LEU A 178 -3.16 22.88 0.40
N THR A 179 -4.06 23.55 -0.33
CA THR A 179 -5.15 24.32 0.26
C THR A 179 -6.21 23.40 0.87
N TYR A 180 -7.12 23.95 1.68
CA TYR A 180 -8.21 23.16 2.27
C TYR A 180 -9.10 22.47 1.23
N SER A 181 -9.44 23.15 0.12
CA SER A 181 -10.25 22.54 -0.94
C SER A 181 -9.50 21.42 -1.65
N GLN A 182 -8.19 21.57 -1.85
CA GLN A 182 -7.36 20.56 -2.49
C GLN A 182 -7.19 19.33 -1.60
N ARG A 183 -7.03 19.52 -0.28
CA ARG A 183 -7.01 18.44 0.70
C ARG A 183 -8.32 17.66 0.71
N TYR A 184 -9.47 18.35 0.68
CA TYR A 184 -10.77 17.69 0.60
C TYR A 184 -10.88 16.74 -0.61
N ILE A 185 -10.40 17.17 -1.77
CA ILE A 185 -10.38 16.31 -2.97
C ILE A 185 -9.39 15.16 -2.80
N ALA A 186 -8.20 15.42 -2.27
CA ALA A 186 -7.19 14.40 -1.98
C ALA A 186 -7.73 13.33 -1.02
N ASP A 187 -8.31 13.73 0.11
CA ASP A 187 -8.88 12.86 1.14
C ASP A 187 -10.06 12.04 0.60
N SER A 188 -10.92 12.67 -0.22
CA SER A 188 -12.03 11.97 -0.85
C SER A 188 -11.56 10.87 -1.80
N LEU A 189 -10.58 11.17 -2.66
CA LEU A 189 -10.02 10.15 -3.56
C LEU A 189 -9.22 9.08 -2.79
N THR A 190 -8.58 9.45 -1.68
CA THR A 190 -7.83 8.55 -0.81
C THR A 190 -8.75 7.57 -0.08
N SER A 191 -9.83 8.06 0.53
CA SER A 191 -10.83 7.22 1.22
C SER A 191 -11.57 6.27 0.28
N LEU A 192 -11.69 6.63 -1.01
CA LEU A 192 -12.18 5.74 -2.07
C LEU A 192 -11.14 4.73 -2.56
N GLY A 193 -9.92 4.73 -2.01
CA GLY A 193 -8.84 3.83 -2.39
C GLY A 193 -8.23 4.14 -3.77
N LYS A 194 -8.42 5.35 -4.30
CA LYS A 194 -8.00 5.70 -5.67
C LYS A 194 -6.56 6.20 -5.74
N LEU A 195 -6.04 6.84 -4.70
CA LEU A 195 -4.69 7.43 -4.71
C LEU A 195 -3.73 6.58 -3.88
N ASN A 196 -2.53 6.34 -4.41
CA ASN A 196 -1.52 5.44 -3.83
C ASN A 196 -0.12 6.05 -3.96
N ASN A 197 0.67 6.02 -2.88
CA ASN A 197 2.08 6.39 -2.84
C ASN A 197 2.94 5.18 -2.53
N TYR A 198 3.73 4.74 -3.49
CA TYR A 198 4.71 3.66 -3.33
C TYR A 198 6.03 4.26 -2.86
N VAL A 199 6.41 3.94 -1.62
CA VAL A 199 7.53 4.58 -0.93
C VAL A 199 8.48 3.52 -0.40
N ASP A 200 9.71 3.59 -0.87
CA ASP A 200 10.83 2.84 -0.33
C ASP A 200 11.45 3.61 0.83
N GLY A 201 11.40 3.04 2.04
CA GLY A 201 12.02 3.66 3.22
C GLY A 201 13.56 3.77 3.14
N LYS A 202 14.20 3.14 2.14
CA LYS A 202 15.63 3.23 1.88
C LYS A 202 15.98 4.33 0.87
N ASP A 203 14.99 4.91 0.20
CA ASP A 203 15.15 6.08 -0.68
C ASP A 203 15.07 7.38 0.12
N LEU A 204 15.91 8.37 -0.21
CA LEU A 204 15.98 9.66 0.51
C LEU A 204 15.11 10.75 -0.14
N ILE A 205 14.58 10.52 -1.34
CA ILE A 205 13.73 11.50 -2.04
C ILE A 205 12.30 11.56 -1.48
N PRO A 206 11.65 10.44 -1.09
CA PRO A 206 10.32 10.45 -0.50
C PRO A 206 10.33 11.07 0.89
N ILE A 207 10.10 12.38 0.94
CA ILE A 207 10.00 13.16 2.18
C ILE A 207 8.54 13.55 2.48
N GLY A 208 8.24 13.91 3.72
CA GLY A 208 6.89 14.30 4.13
C GLY A 208 5.97 13.14 4.53
N TYR A 209 6.51 11.91 4.59
CA TYR A 209 5.84 10.74 5.16
C TYR A 209 6.23 10.57 6.64
N GLY A 210 5.42 9.84 7.42
CA GLY A 210 5.67 9.55 8.84
C GLY A 210 4.38 9.27 9.60
N ASP A 211 4.50 8.74 10.81
CA ASP A 211 3.35 8.33 11.61
C ASP A 211 2.43 9.51 11.94
N GLY A 212 1.14 9.33 11.71
CA GLY A 212 0.12 10.36 11.92
C GLY A 212 0.16 11.55 10.96
N LYS A 213 1.09 11.58 9.98
CA LYS A 213 1.13 12.65 8.98
C LYS A 213 0.11 12.37 7.87
N PRO A 214 -0.74 13.35 7.52
CA PRO A 214 -1.64 13.18 6.40
C PRO A 214 -0.87 13.15 5.07
N LEU A 215 -1.41 12.44 4.08
CA LEU A 215 -0.78 12.27 2.78
C LEU A 215 -1.79 12.25 1.63
N VAL A 216 -1.34 12.57 0.42
CA VAL A 216 -2.18 12.50 -0.79
C VAL A 216 -2.24 11.05 -1.28
N GLY A 217 -3.13 10.24 -0.71
CA GLY A 217 -3.32 8.83 -1.04
C GLY A 217 -2.99 7.89 0.10
N ARG A 218 -3.02 6.59 -0.17
CA ARG A 218 -2.55 5.56 0.75
C ARG A 218 -1.03 5.44 0.69
N LEU A 219 -0.37 5.23 1.81
CA LEU A 219 1.05 4.88 1.84
C LEU A 219 1.21 3.39 1.59
N ILE A 220 1.98 3.03 0.56
CA ILE A 220 2.39 1.66 0.22
C ILE A 220 3.89 1.55 0.52
N PRO A 221 4.27 1.13 1.75
CA PRO A 221 5.67 1.02 2.16
C PRO A 221 6.30 -0.22 1.54
N LEU A 222 7.44 -0.07 0.86
CA LEU A 222 8.06 -1.16 0.11
C LEU A 222 9.08 -1.93 0.95
N ASP A 223 8.98 -3.25 0.96
CA ASP A 223 10.08 -4.12 1.37
C ASP A 223 11.06 -4.25 0.19
N SER A 224 12.00 -3.32 0.13
CA SER A 224 12.99 -3.23 -0.94
C SER A 224 14.32 -3.91 -0.62
N LYS A 225 15.07 -4.34 -1.63
CA LYS A 225 16.49 -4.65 -1.46
C LYS A 225 17.28 -3.36 -1.36
N LYS A 226 18.31 -3.35 -0.49
CA LYS A 226 19.26 -2.24 -0.44
C LYS A 226 20.16 -2.28 -1.67
N VAL A 227 20.15 -1.19 -2.44
CA VAL A 227 20.95 -1.00 -3.66
C VAL A 227 21.64 0.37 -3.62
N GLY A 228 22.39 0.72 -4.67
CA GLY A 228 23.01 2.05 -4.78
C GLY A 228 21.96 3.16 -4.84
N PHE A 229 22.29 4.36 -4.36
CA PHE A 229 21.35 5.48 -4.18
C PHE A 229 20.46 5.75 -5.41
N THR A 230 21.05 5.93 -6.60
CA THR A 230 20.28 6.15 -7.84
C THR A 230 19.36 4.98 -8.15
N SER A 231 19.84 3.74 -7.98
CA SER A 231 19.03 2.55 -8.20
C SER A 231 17.91 2.40 -7.18
N GLN A 232 18.13 2.86 -5.94
CA GLN A 232 17.14 2.83 -4.87
C GLN A 232 16.03 3.84 -5.12
N HIS A 233 16.39 5.04 -5.58
CA HIS A 233 15.41 6.05 -5.95
C HIS A 233 14.58 5.63 -7.16
N MET A 234 15.23 4.99 -8.13
CA MET A 234 14.53 4.32 -9.22
C MET A 234 13.92 2.99 -8.72
N TRP A 235 13.78 2.01 -9.61
CA TRP A 235 13.07 0.75 -9.34
C TRP A 235 13.98 -0.40 -8.87
N GLY A 236 15.27 -0.15 -8.67
CA GLY A 236 16.28 -1.20 -8.50
C GLY A 236 16.15 -2.01 -7.20
N GLY A 237 15.52 -1.43 -6.18
CA GLY A 237 15.22 -2.11 -4.92
C GLY A 237 13.88 -2.85 -4.91
N TYR A 238 12.99 -2.62 -5.88
CA TYR A 238 11.62 -3.14 -5.83
C TYR A 238 11.61 -4.67 -5.90
N GLN A 239 10.78 -5.28 -5.06
CA GLN A 239 10.56 -6.72 -5.03
C GLN A 239 9.09 -7.00 -5.29
N TYR A 240 8.81 -8.15 -5.92
CA TYR A 240 7.45 -8.54 -6.28
C TYR A 240 7.16 -9.97 -5.85
N ASP A 241 5.91 -10.22 -5.49
CA ASP A 241 5.39 -11.58 -5.35
C ASP A 241 5.12 -12.24 -6.71
N VAL A 242 4.68 -13.50 -6.69
CA VAL A 242 4.36 -14.27 -7.91
C VAL A 242 3.20 -13.70 -8.72
N PHE A 243 2.36 -12.85 -8.12
CA PHE A 243 1.24 -12.17 -8.78
C PHE A 243 1.65 -10.81 -9.34
N GLY A 244 2.88 -10.38 -9.11
CA GLY A 244 3.42 -9.09 -9.52
C GLY A 244 2.99 -7.94 -8.61
N ASN A 245 2.57 -8.20 -7.37
CA ASN A 245 2.34 -7.16 -6.36
C ASN A 245 3.67 -6.80 -5.71
N VAL A 246 3.86 -5.54 -5.31
CA VAL A 246 5.08 -5.15 -4.58
C VAL A 246 5.11 -5.82 -3.21
N LEU A 247 6.29 -6.27 -2.78
CA LEU A 247 6.47 -6.69 -1.38
C LEU A 247 6.45 -5.47 -0.46
N LEU A 248 5.76 -5.60 0.66
CA LEU A 248 5.51 -4.49 1.57
C LEU A 248 6.29 -4.64 2.87
N ASP A 249 6.78 -3.51 3.38
CA ASP A 249 7.32 -3.44 4.75
C ASP A 249 6.14 -3.30 5.71
N THR A 250 5.54 -4.44 6.07
CA THR A 250 4.24 -4.54 6.75
C THR A 250 4.27 -4.38 8.25
N LYS A 251 5.42 -4.06 8.86
CA LYS A 251 5.55 -3.98 10.32
C LYS A 251 4.40 -3.16 10.92
N ASP A 252 3.52 -3.88 11.63
CA ASP A 252 2.43 -3.42 12.49
C ASP A 252 1.35 -2.51 11.83
N LYS A 253 1.11 -2.63 10.52
CA LYS A 253 0.09 -1.81 9.82
C LYS A 253 -1.12 -2.64 9.36
N VAL A 254 -2.12 -2.80 10.23
CA VAL A 254 -3.40 -3.47 9.95
C VAL A 254 -4.07 -2.95 8.67
N GLU A 255 -3.97 -1.63 8.40
CA GLU A 255 -4.45 -1.05 7.14
C GLU A 255 -3.84 -1.74 5.91
N MET A 256 -2.55 -2.08 5.94
CA MET A 256 -1.88 -2.73 4.80
C MET A 256 -2.39 -4.15 4.53
N LEU A 257 -3.00 -4.82 5.52
CA LEU A 257 -3.57 -6.16 5.34
C LEU A 257 -4.70 -6.14 4.31
N GLU A 258 -5.59 -5.15 4.40
CA GLU A 258 -6.66 -4.99 3.41
C GLU A 258 -6.12 -4.64 2.02
N TYR A 259 -5.02 -3.87 1.94
CA TYR A 259 -4.37 -3.57 0.66
C TYR A 259 -3.81 -4.83 0.04
N GLU A 260 -3.00 -5.59 0.79
CA GLU A 260 -2.40 -6.84 0.32
C GLU A 260 -3.45 -7.84 -0.13
N MET A 261 -4.53 -7.99 0.65
CA MET A 261 -5.66 -8.84 0.29
C MET A 261 -6.30 -8.39 -1.03
N LYS A 262 -6.62 -7.09 -1.18
CA LYS A 262 -7.20 -6.55 -2.43
C LYS A 262 -6.27 -6.70 -3.63
N GLN A 263 -4.96 -6.48 -3.46
CA GLN A 263 -3.99 -6.66 -4.56
C GLN A 263 -3.85 -8.13 -4.96
N ARG A 264 -3.80 -9.05 -3.99
CA ARG A 264 -3.80 -10.49 -4.27
C ARG A 264 -5.04 -10.92 -5.03
N ILE A 265 -6.22 -10.48 -4.61
CA ILE A 265 -7.49 -10.75 -5.31
C ILE A 265 -7.46 -10.18 -6.74
N SER A 266 -7.04 -8.92 -6.92
CA SER A 266 -6.94 -8.32 -8.27
C SER A 266 -5.89 -9.02 -9.15
N GLY A 267 -4.79 -9.48 -8.56
CA GLY A 267 -3.78 -10.32 -9.23
C GLY A 267 -4.37 -11.64 -9.72
N LEU A 268 -5.22 -12.28 -8.90
CA LEU A 268 -5.94 -13.51 -9.27
C LEU A 268 -6.97 -13.26 -10.37
N GLU A 269 -7.70 -12.14 -10.37
CA GLU A 269 -8.58 -11.76 -11.49
C GLU A 269 -7.78 -11.55 -12.80
N GLY A 270 -6.60 -10.93 -12.68
CA GLY A 270 -5.67 -10.77 -13.79
C GLY A 270 -5.17 -12.11 -14.34
N LEU A 271 -4.84 -13.05 -13.45
CA LEU A 271 -4.42 -14.40 -13.81
C LEU A 271 -5.55 -15.21 -14.43
N LYS A 272 -6.77 -15.14 -13.86
CA LYS A 272 -7.99 -15.71 -14.43
C LYS A 272 -8.23 -15.23 -15.86
N SER A 273 -8.09 -13.92 -16.09
CA SER A 273 -8.21 -13.35 -17.43
C SER A 273 -7.17 -13.93 -18.40
N GLN A 274 -5.95 -14.17 -17.93
CA GLN A 274 -4.91 -14.80 -18.75
C GLN A 274 -5.20 -16.28 -19.06
N PHE A 275 -5.67 -17.05 -18.08
CA PHE A 275 -6.08 -18.44 -18.28
C PHE A 275 -7.24 -18.55 -19.26
N MET A 276 -8.22 -17.65 -19.18
CA MET A 276 -9.32 -17.59 -20.15
C MET A 276 -8.82 -17.31 -21.56
N VAL A 277 -7.80 -16.46 -21.72
CA VAL A 277 -7.21 -16.19 -23.04
C VAL A 277 -6.44 -17.41 -23.57
N SER A 278 -5.67 -18.11 -22.75
CA SER A 278 -4.93 -19.31 -23.19
C SER A 278 -5.86 -20.51 -23.45
N GLY A 279 -6.94 -20.63 -22.67
CA GLY A 279 -7.92 -21.72 -22.74
C GLY A 279 -9.08 -21.50 -23.71
N ASN A 280 -8.94 -20.59 -24.69
CA ASN A 280 -10.00 -20.27 -25.68
C ASN A 280 -11.36 -19.91 -25.03
N GLY A 281 -11.33 -19.20 -23.90
CA GLY A 281 -12.51 -18.75 -23.18
C GLY A 281 -13.04 -19.73 -22.14
N ALA A 282 -12.29 -20.78 -21.76
CA ALA A 282 -12.62 -21.68 -20.67
C ALA A 282 -11.42 -21.87 -19.73
N LEU A 283 -11.72 -22.10 -18.44
CA LEU A 283 -10.74 -22.52 -17.45
C LEU A 283 -10.68 -24.05 -17.40
N SER A 284 -9.50 -24.61 -17.12
CA SER A 284 -9.41 -26.01 -16.70
C SER A 284 -9.94 -26.16 -15.26
N THR A 285 -10.37 -27.36 -14.88
CA THR A 285 -10.76 -27.65 -13.49
C THR A 285 -9.63 -27.36 -12.49
N ALA A 286 -8.36 -27.60 -12.88
CA ALA A 286 -7.21 -27.29 -12.04
C ALA A 286 -6.99 -25.78 -11.88
N GLN A 287 -7.20 -24.99 -12.94
CA GLN A 287 -7.15 -23.53 -12.90
C GLN A 287 -8.27 -22.94 -12.03
N GLU A 288 -9.50 -23.46 -12.11
CA GLU A 288 -10.61 -23.07 -11.24
C GLU A 288 -10.27 -23.32 -9.77
N ILE A 289 -9.88 -24.55 -9.42
CA ILE A 289 -9.51 -24.91 -8.04
C ILE A 289 -8.34 -24.07 -7.54
N PHE A 290 -7.32 -23.82 -8.39
CA PHE A 290 -6.18 -22.98 -8.02
C PHE A 290 -6.60 -21.55 -7.70
N LEU A 291 -7.44 -20.94 -8.54
CA LEU A 291 -7.92 -19.57 -8.34
C LEU A 291 -8.75 -19.46 -7.06
N ASP A 292 -9.70 -20.37 -6.85
CA ASP A 292 -10.56 -20.40 -5.67
C ASP A 292 -9.74 -20.62 -4.39
N ALA A 293 -8.80 -21.58 -4.41
CA ALA A 293 -7.92 -21.85 -3.27
C ALA A 293 -6.98 -20.67 -2.97
N SER A 294 -6.48 -19.99 -4.01
CA SER A 294 -5.62 -18.81 -3.84
C SER A 294 -6.39 -17.59 -3.31
N GLU A 295 -7.65 -17.41 -3.72
CA GLU A 295 -8.53 -16.37 -3.20
C GLU A 295 -8.87 -16.64 -1.73
N ALA A 296 -9.23 -17.89 -1.40
CA ALA A 296 -9.44 -18.32 -0.02
C ALA A 296 -8.19 -18.10 0.83
N LYS A 297 -6.99 -18.43 0.31
CA LYS A 297 -5.72 -18.16 0.99
C LYS A 297 -5.53 -16.68 1.28
N ALA A 298 -5.77 -15.80 0.29
CA ALA A 298 -5.60 -14.36 0.46
C ALA A 298 -6.51 -13.80 1.56
N ILE A 299 -7.76 -14.26 1.61
CA ILE A 299 -8.72 -13.88 2.66
C ILE A 299 -8.27 -14.41 4.03
N THR A 300 -7.95 -15.70 4.15
CA THR A 300 -7.55 -16.31 5.43
C THR A 300 -6.27 -15.71 5.99
N VAL A 301 -5.27 -15.41 5.15
CA VAL A 301 -4.04 -14.73 5.59
C VAL A 301 -4.34 -13.34 6.14
N GLY A 302 -5.18 -12.55 5.45
CA GLY A 302 -5.59 -11.22 5.92
C GLY A 302 -6.31 -11.28 7.27
N TYR A 303 -7.25 -12.21 7.44
CA TYR A 303 -7.93 -12.44 8.73
C TYR A 303 -6.95 -12.85 9.84
N LYS A 304 -6.04 -13.79 9.56
CA LYS A 304 -5.05 -14.25 10.54
C LYS A 304 -4.19 -13.10 11.02
N GLN A 305 -3.70 -12.25 10.12
CA GLN A 305 -2.84 -11.11 10.48
C GLN A 305 -3.58 -10.08 11.35
N SER A 306 -4.85 -9.79 11.06
CA SER A 306 -5.67 -8.91 11.90
C SER A 306 -5.89 -9.50 13.30
N LEU A 307 -6.26 -10.78 13.37
CA LEU A 307 -6.51 -11.47 14.64
C LEU A 307 -5.24 -11.60 15.49
N GLN A 308 -4.08 -11.82 14.88
CA GLN A 308 -2.82 -11.97 15.61
C GLN A 308 -2.53 -10.77 16.52
N THR A 309 -2.81 -9.55 16.06
CA THR A 309 -2.59 -8.33 16.84
C THR A 309 -3.47 -8.28 18.09
N GLU A 310 -4.74 -8.68 17.95
CA GLU A 310 -5.69 -8.75 19.06
C GLU A 310 -5.35 -9.89 20.04
N ILE A 311 -5.00 -11.06 19.51
CA ILE A 311 -4.56 -12.22 20.28
C ILE A 311 -3.32 -11.89 21.11
N ASP A 312 -2.30 -11.24 20.52
CA ASP A 312 -1.08 -10.85 21.22
C ASP A 312 -1.36 -9.87 22.36
N SER A 313 -2.29 -8.93 22.13
CA SER A 313 -2.73 -7.96 23.14
C SER A 313 -3.45 -8.64 24.31
N LEU A 314 -4.36 -9.57 24.02
CA LEU A 314 -5.07 -10.36 25.04
C LEU A 314 -4.12 -11.27 25.83
N LYS A 315 -3.22 -11.98 25.15
CA LYS A 315 -2.20 -12.81 25.80
C LYS A 315 -1.37 -12.01 26.78
N LYS A 316 -0.91 -10.82 26.37
CA LYS A 316 -0.16 -9.91 27.23
C LYS A 316 -0.98 -9.45 28.43
N TRP A 317 -2.26 -9.13 28.23
CA TRP A 317 -3.16 -8.75 29.31
C TRP A 317 -3.33 -9.88 30.33
N PHE A 318 -3.72 -11.09 29.89
CA PHE A 318 -3.86 -12.25 30.78
C PHE A 318 -2.58 -12.58 31.54
N GLN A 319 -1.41 -12.55 30.88
CA GLN A 319 -0.12 -12.77 31.55
C GLN A 319 0.18 -11.69 32.62
N THR A 320 -0.23 -10.45 32.36
CA THR A 320 -0.11 -9.36 33.33
C THR A 320 -1.03 -9.60 34.52
N GLU A 321 -2.29 -10.01 34.30
CA GLU A 321 -3.23 -10.26 35.40
C GLU A 321 -2.86 -11.50 36.23
N ILE A 322 -2.28 -12.54 35.61
CA ILE A 322 -1.69 -13.67 36.36
C ILE A 322 -0.56 -13.18 37.29
N THR A 323 0.27 -12.24 36.82
CA THR A 323 1.33 -11.64 37.64
C THR A 323 0.73 -10.81 38.78
N ASN A 324 -0.24 -9.94 38.45
CA ASN A 324 -0.93 -9.09 39.43
C ASN A 324 -1.63 -9.91 40.52
N ALA A 325 -2.29 -11.02 40.15
CA ALA A 325 -2.95 -11.93 41.09
C ALA A 325 -1.95 -12.50 42.11
N ASN A 326 -0.78 -12.96 41.63
CA ASN A 326 0.27 -13.46 42.51
C ASN A 326 0.87 -12.36 43.39
N ASP A 327 1.16 -11.19 42.82
CA ASP A 327 1.71 -10.04 43.57
C ASP A 327 0.73 -9.53 44.63
N LEU A 328 -0.56 -9.46 44.30
CA LEU A 328 -1.61 -9.10 45.23
C LEU A 328 -1.65 -10.06 46.41
N TRP A 329 -1.61 -11.38 46.15
CA TRP A 329 -1.58 -12.38 47.22
C TRP A 329 -0.33 -12.27 48.11
N GLN A 330 0.86 -12.06 47.52
CA GLN A 330 2.09 -11.87 48.31
C GLN A 330 2.04 -10.58 49.14
N THR A 331 1.46 -9.51 48.59
CA THR A 331 1.28 -8.24 49.29
C THR A 331 0.30 -8.40 50.45
N SER A 332 -0.86 -9.04 50.22
CA SER A 332 -1.84 -9.33 51.27
C SER A 332 -1.25 -10.18 52.40
N LYS A 333 -0.44 -11.19 52.07
CA LYS A 333 0.29 -11.97 53.09
C LYS A 333 1.29 -11.11 53.86
N SER A 334 2.05 -10.26 53.18
CA SER A 334 3.05 -9.39 53.82
C SER A 334 2.41 -8.34 54.73
N ASP A 335 1.26 -7.77 54.32
CA ASP A 335 0.49 -6.83 55.12
C ASP A 335 -0.09 -7.53 56.36
N ALA A 336 -0.65 -8.74 56.22
CA ALA A 336 -1.14 -9.52 57.35
C ALA A 336 -0.03 -9.81 58.36
N GLN A 337 1.16 -10.19 57.90
CA GLN A 337 2.34 -10.41 58.75
C GLN A 337 2.80 -9.14 59.47
N TYR A 338 2.78 -7.99 58.78
CA TYR A 338 3.20 -6.72 59.33
C TYR A 338 2.24 -6.21 60.40
N TRP A 339 0.93 -6.25 60.14
CA TRP A 339 -0.09 -5.76 61.07
C TRP A 339 -0.45 -6.77 62.17
N GLY A 340 -0.23 -8.06 61.90
CA GLY A 340 -0.51 -9.19 62.77
C GLY A 340 0.73 -9.75 63.46
N GLU A 341 1.74 -8.93 63.81
CA GLU A 341 3.05 -9.40 64.32
C GLU A 341 3.03 -10.30 65.59
N HIS A 342 1.86 -10.46 66.22
CA HIS A 342 1.64 -11.32 67.38
C HIS A 342 0.74 -12.54 67.10
N LEU A 343 0.27 -12.67 65.86
CA LEU A 343 -0.53 -13.77 65.37
C LEU A 343 0.39 -14.85 64.79
N ASP A 344 -0.09 -16.10 64.75
CA ASP A 344 0.55 -17.13 63.94
C ASP A 344 0.03 -17.12 62.49
N GLU A 345 0.69 -17.86 61.59
CA GLU A 345 0.31 -17.89 60.15
C GLU A 345 -1.14 -18.36 59.94
N TYR A 346 -1.69 -19.18 60.83
CA TYR A 346 -3.08 -19.62 60.73
C TYR A 346 -4.04 -18.48 61.07
N GLU A 347 -3.79 -17.78 62.17
CA GLU A 347 -4.59 -16.61 62.60
C GLU A 347 -4.52 -15.46 61.57
N GLU A 348 -3.36 -15.22 60.96
CA GLU A 348 -3.19 -14.26 59.86
C GLU A 348 -4.05 -14.63 58.64
N LEU A 349 -4.02 -15.91 58.22
CA LEU A 349 -4.79 -16.38 57.07
C LEU A 349 -6.30 -16.41 57.36
N ASP A 350 -6.72 -16.71 58.59
CA ASP A 350 -8.12 -16.70 59.01
C ASP A 350 -8.69 -15.28 58.99
N ALA A 351 -7.90 -14.30 59.45
CA ALA A 351 -8.27 -12.88 59.39
C ALA A 351 -8.45 -12.39 57.94
N LEU A 352 -7.52 -12.73 57.04
CA LEU A 352 -7.67 -12.43 55.61
C LEU A 352 -8.90 -13.12 55.01
N ALA A 353 -9.14 -14.39 55.35
CA ALA A 353 -10.27 -15.15 54.86
C ALA A 353 -11.63 -14.58 55.31
N SER A 354 -11.71 -13.96 56.50
CA SER A 354 -12.93 -13.30 56.98
C SER A 354 -13.39 -12.11 56.12
N GLU A 355 -12.47 -11.53 55.35
CA GLU A 355 -12.73 -10.44 54.39
C GLU A 355 -12.68 -10.94 52.93
N GLU A 356 -12.84 -12.26 52.72
CA GLU A 356 -12.81 -12.93 51.40
C GLU A 356 -11.47 -12.84 50.65
N VAL A 357 -10.40 -12.40 51.32
CA VAL A 357 -9.03 -12.30 50.80
C VAL A 357 -8.35 -13.66 50.95
N THR A 358 -8.65 -14.60 50.05
CA THR A 358 -8.09 -15.96 50.09
C THR A 358 -7.17 -16.20 48.90
N LYS A 359 -6.23 -17.16 49.03
CA LYS A 359 -5.44 -17.63 47.89
C LYS A 359 -6.35 -18.14 46.77
N HIS A 360 -7.49 -18.72 47.11
CA HIS A 360 -8.43 -19.24 46.12
C HIS A 360 -9.04 -18.11 45.29
N SER A 361 -9.60 -17.09 45.95
CA SER A 361 -10.26 -15.94 45.30
C SER A 361 -9.29 -14.99 44.59
N ILE A 362 -8.05 -14.86 45.08
CA ILE A 362 -7.06 -13.94 44.50
C ILE A 362 -6.21 -14.59 43.42
N VAL A 363 -5.88 -15.87 43.56
CA VAL A 363 -4.93 -16.55 42.67
C VAL A 363 -5.59 -17.70 41.93
N ILE A 364 -6.12 -18.70 42.64
CA ILE A 364 -6.48 -19.98 42.00
C ILE A 364 -7.58 -19.79 40.96
N GLU A 365 -8.73 -19.23 41.36
CA GLU A 365 -9.87 -19.03 40.47
C GLU A 365 -9.55 -18.11 39.28
N PRO A 366 -9.02 -16.88 39.47
CA PRO A 366 -8.75 -15.99 38.32
C PRO A 366 -7.61 -16.51 37.43
N VAL A 367 -6.56 -17.12 37.98
CA VAL A 367 -5.46 -17.66 37.17
C VAL A 367 -5.96 -18.84 36.32
N GLU A 368 -6.79 -19.72 36.86
CA GLU A 368 -7.41 -20.80 36.08
C GLU A 368 -8.21 -20.24 34.89
N GLU A 369 -9.05 -19.21 35.09
CA GLU A 369 -9.79 -18.55 34.00
C GLU A 369 -8.88 -17.91 32.94
N TYR A 370 -7.79 -17.26 33.39
CA TYR A 370 -6.80 -16.64 32.49
C TYR A 370 -6.01 -17.69 31.70
N GLU A 371 -5.63 -18.80 32.34
CA GLU A 371 -4.94 -19.91 31.68
C GLU A 371 -5.83 -20.62 30.65
N ASP A 372 -7.12 -20.83 30.97
CA ASP A 372 -8.11 -21.37 30.04
C ASP A 372 -8.30 -20.44 28.82
N SER A 373 -8.36 -19.13 29.06
CA SER A 373 -8.46 -18.13 28.00
C SER A 373 -7.21 -18.12 27.11
N LEU A 374 -6.02 -18.20 27.70
CA LEU A 374 -4.74 -18.32 26.97
C LEU A 374 -4.70 -19.61 26.12
N PHE A 375 -5.21 -20.72 26.64
CA PHE A 375 -5.29 -21.99 25.93
C PHE A 375 -6.25 -21.91 24.72
N ALA A 376 -7.42 -21.27 24.89
CA ALA A 376 -8.37 -21.04 23.81
C ALA A 376 -7.77 -20.17 22.69
N LEU A 377 -7.09 -19.08 23.04
CA LEU A 377 -6.41 -18.20 22.06
C LEU A 377 -5.33 -18.95 21.27
N LYS A 378 -4.55 -19.81 21.93
CA LYS A 378 -3.54 -20.64 21.26
C LYS A 378 -4.18 -21.66 20.31
N THR A 379 -5.27 -22.29 20.73
CA THR A 379 -6.02 -23.25 19.90
C THR A 379 -6.53 -22.57 18.62
N LEU A 380 -7.06 -21.34 18.74
CA LEU A 380 -7.52 -20.56 17.58
C LEU A 380 -6.39 -20.27 16.57
N GLU A 381 -5.19 -19.91 17.04
CA GLU A 381 -4.02 -19.72 16.16
C GLU A 381 -3.65 -21.00 15.43
N GLU A 382 -3.62 -22.14 16.14
CA GLU A 382 -3.30 -23.45 15.57
C GLU A 382 -4.34 -23.89 14.53
N GLU A 383 -5.63 -23.62 14.77
CA GLU A 383 -6.70 -23.88 13.80
C GLU A 383 -6.53 -23.07 12.52
N LEU A 384 -6.24 -21.77 12.63
CA LEU A 384 -5.97 -20.90 11.48
C LEU A 384 -4.75 -21.37 10.69
N ASP A 385 -3.68 -21.77 11.38
CA ASP A 385 -2.49 -22.36 10.77
C ASP A 385 -2.79 -23.66 10.01
N ASN A 386 -3.62 -24.52 10.60
CA ASN A 386 -4.03 -25.77 9.95
C ASN A 386 -4.88 -25.51 8.70
N VAL A 387 -5.79 -24.53 8.73
CA VAL A 387 -6.58 -24.13 7.56
C VAL A 387 -5.65 -23.64 6.45
N LEU A 388 -4.72 -22.73 6.76
CA LEU A 388 -3.75 -22.22 5.78
C LEU A 388 -2.91 -23.33 5.16
N LYS A 389 -2.39 -24.25 5.99
CA LYS A 389 -1.61 -25.39 5.52
C LYS A 389 -2.40 -26.31 4.59
N ASN A 390 -3.69 -26.51 4.87
CA ASN A 390 -4.56 -27.32 4.00
C ASN A 390 -4.82 -26.63 2.66
N ILE A 391 -5.04 -25.31 2.68
CA ILE A 391 -5.19 -24.51 1.45
C ILE A 391 -3.88 -24.56 0.62
N GLU A 392 -2.72 -24.43 1.26
CA GLU A 392 -1.42 -24.51 0.60
C GLU A 392 -1.19 -25.86 -0.09
N LYS A 393 -1.49 -26.97 0.60
CA LYS A 393 -1.42 -28.31 -0.01
C LYS A 393 -2.36 -28.45 -1.20
N ALA A 394 -3.56 -27.88 -1.14
CA ALA A 394 -4.50 -27.91 -2.26
C ALA A 394 -3.93 -27.16 -3.47
N ILE A 395 -3.35 -25.97 -3.24
CA ILE A 395 -2.67 -25.18 -4.28
C ILE A 395 -1.51 -25.98 -4.88
N GLU A 396 -0.57 -26.47 -4.07
CA GLU A 396 0.60 -27.24 -4.52
C GLU A 396 0.20 -28.46 -5.35
N SER A 397 -0.84 -29.17 -4.92
CA SER A 397 -1.35 -30.35 -5.64
C SER A 397 -1.86 -30.00 -7.04
N GLN A 398 -2.55 -28.87 -7.20
CA GLN A 398 -3.01 -28.42 -8.53
C GLN A 398 -1.87 -27.96 -9.42
N VAL A 399 -0.87 -27.27 -8.86
CA VAL A 399 0.30 -26.79 -9.62
C VAL A 399 1.14 -27.95 -10.17
N ILE A 400 1.25 -29.05 -9.42
CA ILE A 400 1.96 -30.26 -9.86
C ILE A 400 1.21 -30.99 -10.98
N LEU A 401 -0.13 -31.01 -10.90
CA LEU A 401 -0.98 -31.75 -11.83
C LEU A 401 -1.19 -31.03 -13.17
N ASP A 402 -0.94 -29.72 -13.23
CA ASP A 402 -1.20 -28.90 -14.40
C ASP A 402 0.09 -28.21 -14.88
N GLU A 403 0.64 -28.72 -16.00
CA GLU A 403 1.86 -28.20 -16.63
C GLU A 403 1.73 -26.75 -17.14
N GLU A 404 0.51 -26.25 -17.39
CA GLU A 404 0.33 -24.83 -17.73
C GLU A 404 0.49 -23.98 -16.48
N LEU A 405 -0.16 -24.33 -15.37
CA LEU A 405 -0.02 -23.65 -14.08
C LEU A 405 1.44 -23.56 -13.62
N ALA A 406 2.20 -24.64 -13.76
CA ALA A 406 3.62 -24.66 -13.41
C ALA A 406 4.44 -23.60 -14.17
N LYS A 407 4.15 -23.35 -15.46
CA LYS A 407 4.83 -22.34 -16.29
C LYS A 407 4.54 -20.89 -15.87
N TYR A 408 3.46 -20.67 -15.12
CA TYR A 408 3.10 -19.34 -14.63
C TYR A 408 3.69 -19.03 -13.25
N LEU A 409 3.98 -20.06 -12.45
CA LEU A 409 4.41 -19.93 -11.06
C LEU A 409 5.92 -20.16 -10.87
N PHE A 410 6.57 -20.84 -11.82
CA PHE A 410 8.00 -21.12 -11.87
C PHE A 410 8.57 -20.66 -13.22
#